data_AF-A0A832K6Y9-F1
#
_entry.id   AF-A0A832K6Y9-F1
#
_cell.length_a   1.000
_cell.length_b   1.000
_cell.length_c   1.000
_cell.angle_alpha   90.00
_cell.angle_beta   90.00
_cell.angle_gamma   90.00
#
_symmetry.space_group_name_H-M   'P 1'
#
loop_
_entity.id
_entity.type
_entity.pdbx_description
1 polymer ?
#
loop_
_entity_poly.entity_id
_entity_poly.type
_entity_poly.pdbx_seq_one_letter_code
_entity_poly.pdbx_strand_id
1 'polypeptide(L)'
;IYTVPTRALANDKLAEWRARGWDVGIATGDLAENLGAPVLVATLETQKNRLIQGDGPSLLVVDEYQMIGDLDRGLNYELAIALAPPSTQLLLLSGSVANPKDVVKWLERLGRKAVLIYHENRPVPLEEVHASSLSYHVPSEIRGYWPRLVAKALAEDLGPILVFAPRRQAAEAMATELARQLPTPHPLALTTEQKLIVGDELARLLKSRVAYHHSGLSYGARAGVIEPLAKAGQLRVVVATMGLAAGINFSLRSVALAAESYRRDEAEQLLQPSEILQMFGRAGRRGLDETGFVLITANELRLLDAHAGHLSRSGAVDWGALLGLMAAAAQRGQAPFPEAVRVQERLFTSKPVFLGVEESMRHPEVPCGLHTDAERARHVRRRVREMLNSLGEWEAMPAFREVPAKEVQAAVWPSNFPAPEQPGGGGGGPLVGMKPPLRSVLRLPAALEKVGLGTLTVVAEDGEGKIYGRALTVADRMNGDRVIIAKWVRRLTNWNGRQTSAAVWAEKIAPLVERRLKEQGTPLVRFADADRRILALVSLADVTMRVPVDRAGVALWRHR
;
A
#
# COMPACT_ATOMS: atom_id res chain seq x y z
N ILE A 1 7.13 -24.30 19.27
CA ILE A 1 7.69 -22.93 19.18
C ILE A 1 6.55 -21.96 18.95
N TYR A 2 6.43 -20.91 19.76
CA TYR A 2 5.47 -19.82 19.61
C TYR A 2 6.21 -18.57 19.15
N THR A 3 5.89 -18.07 17.96
CA THR A 3 6.58 -16.91 17.40
C THR A 3 5.75 -15.65 17.51
N VAL A 4 6.38 -14.54 17.89
CA VAL A 4 5.76 -13.22 18.07
C VAL A 4 6.44 -12.15 17.21
N PRO A 5 5.74 -11.05 16.87
CA PRO A 5 6.27 -9.99 16.01
C PRO A 5 7.31 -9.09 16.67
N THR A 6 7.41 -9.08 18.01
CA THR A 6 8.30 -8.17 18.73
C THR A 6 8.99 -8.85 19.91
N ARG A 7 10.19 -8.39 20.22
CA ARG A 7 10.96 -8.83 21.40
C ARG A 7 10.23 -8.53 22.71
N ALA A 8 9.53 -7.39 22.76
CA ALA A 8 8.72 -7.00 23.91
C ALA A 8 7.66 -8.08 24.22
N LEU A 9 6.88 -8.49 23.21
CA LEU A 9 5.91 -9.57 23.35
C LEU A 9 6.56 -10.92 23.70
N ALA A 10 7.76 -11.20 23.20
CA ALA A 10 8.44 -12.45 23.49
C ALA A 10 8.77 -12.56 24.98
N ASN A 11 9.32 -11.48 25.55
CA ASN A 11 9.55 -11.36 26.98
C ASN A 11 8.24 -11.41 27.76
N ASP A 12 7.19 -10.76 27.25
CA ASP A 12 5.90 -10.76 27.93
C ASP A 12 5.29 -12.15 28.03
N LYS A 13 5.32 -12.92 26.94
CA LYS A 13 4.82 -14.31 26.89
C LYS A 13 5.68 -15.27 27.70
N LEU A 14 7.00 -15.12 27.67
CA LEU A 14 7.92 -15.91 28.49
C LEU A 14 7.56 -15.81 29.97
N ALA A 15 7.48 -14.58 30.48
CA ALA A 15 7.19 -14.34 31.87
C ALA A 15 5.74 -14.71 32.24
N GLU A 16 4.77 -14.44 31.36
CA GLU A 16 3.36 -14.87 31.54
C GLU A 16 3.24 -16.38 31.74
N TRP A 17 3.92 -17.18 30.91
CA TRP A 17 3.81 -18.64 30.96
C TRP A 17 4.67 -19.29 32.04
N ARG A 18 5.84 -18.72 32.35
CA ARG A 18 6.62 -19.14 33.53
C ARG A 18 5.86 -18.88 34.84
N ALA A 19 5.13 -17.77 34.93
CA ALA A 19 4.27 -17.50 36.09
C ALA A 19 3.12 -18.53 36.23
N ARG A 20 2.74 -19.22 35.15
CA ARG A 20 1.80 -20.35 35.16
C ARG A 20 2.47 -21.71 35.43
N GLY A 21 3.78 -21.73 35.70
CA GLY A 21 4.55 -22.94 35.98
C GLY A 21 5.00 -23.74 34.76
N TRP A 22 4.95 -23.16 33.56
CA TRP A 22 5.38 -23.86 32.34
C TRP A 22 6.91 -23.81 32.20
N ASP A 23 7.50 -24.90 31.69
CA ASP A 23 8.90 -24.92 31.24
C ASP A 23 9.02 -24.25 29.88
N VAL A 24 9.48 -22.99 29.89
CA VAL A 24 9.52 -22.12 28.71
C VAL A 24 10.90 -21.52 28.54
N GLY A 25 11.44 -21.68 27.32
CA GLY A 25 12.64 -20.99 26.84
C GLY A 25 12.31 -19.76 26.01
N ILE A 26 13.33 -18.95 25.73
CA ILE A 26 13.22 -17.79 24.85
C ILE A 26 14.36 -17.74 23.84
N ALA A 27 14.04 -17.39 22.59
CA ALA A 27 15.00 -17.13 21.52
C ALA A 27 14.66 -15.81 20.80
N THR A 28 15.38 -14.75 21.13
CA THR A 28 15.31 -13.44 20.48
C THR A 28 16.71 -13.01 20.02
N GLY A 29 16.82 -11.91 19.27
CA GLY A 29 18.12 -11.42 18.82
C GLY A 29 19.10 -11.06 19.94
N ASP A 30 18.59 -10.75 21.15
CA ASP A 30 19.42 -10.28 22.27
C ASP A 30 19.51 -11.31 23.42
N LEU A 31 18.53 -12.22 23.53
CA LEU A 31 18.40 -13.17 24.62
C LEU A 31 18.10 -14.57 24.08
N ALA A 32 18.92 -15.54 24.48
CA ALA A 32 18.73 -16.96 24.24
C ALA A 32 18.86 -17.70 25.57
N GLU A 33 17.76 -18.27 26.06
CA GLU A 33 17.71 -18.91 27.38
C GLU A 33 16.85 -20.18 27.32
N ASN A 34 17.31 -21.26 27.97
CA ASN A 34 16.61 -22.54 28.06
C ASN A 34 16.06 -23.04 26.69
N LEU A 35 16.92 -23.06 25.66
CA LEU A 35 16.52 -23.40 24.29
C LEU A 35 16.04 -24.85 24.12
N GLY A 36 16.29 -25.72 25.10
CA GLY A 36 15.84 -27.11 25.14
C GLY A 36 14.45 -27.29 25.76
N ALA A 37 13.82 -26.22 26.25
CA ALA A 37 12.48 -26.28 26.83
C ALA A 37 11.45 -26.82 25.82
N PRO A 38 10.41 -27.55 26.29
CA PRO A 38 9.34 -28.06 25.43
C PRO A 38 8.54 -26.94 24.76
N VAL A 39 8.47 -25.77 25.40
CA VAL A 39 7.89 -24.55 24.83
C VAL A 39 8.99 -23.50 24.66
N LEU A 40 9.10 -22.97 23.45
CA LEU A 40 10.04 -21.89 23.13
C LEU A 40 9.26 -20.70 22.58
N VAL A 41 9.39 -19.55 23.22
CA VAL A 41 8.91 -18.26 22.69
C VAL A 41 10.02 -17.63 21.87
N ALA A 42 9.75 -17.23 20.64
CA ALA A 42 10.80 -16.72 19.76
C ALA A 42 10.34 -15.58 18.86
N THR A 43 11.27 -14.79 18.33
CA THR A 43 10.99 -14.02 17.10
C THR A 43 11.31 -14.88 15.88
N LEU A 44 10.59 -14.68 14.77
CA LEU A 44 10.74 -15.50 13.56
C LEU A 44 12.16 -15.47 12.99
N GLU A 45 12.84 -14.32 13.09
CA GLU A 45 14.21 -14.13 12.61
C GLU A 45 15.17 -15.15 13.22
N THR A 46 15.01 -15.45 14.52
CA THR A 46 15.88 -16.40 15.23
C THR A 46 15.67 -17.85 14.81
N GLN A 47 14.52 -18.17 14.22
CA GLN A 47 14.18 -19.53 13.79
C GLN A 47 14.57 -19.82 12.34
N LYS A 48 15.00 -18.79 11.59
CA LYS A 48 15.33 -18.89 10.16
C LYS A 48 16.36 -19.98 9.86
N ASN A 49 17.52 -19.96 10.54
CA ASN A 49 18.59 -20.94 10.29
C ASN A 49 18.14 -22.39 10.56
N ARG A 50 17.34 -22.57 11.61
CA ARG A 50 16.79 -23.87 12.00
C ARG A 50 15.91 -24.46 10.91
N LEU A 51 14.99 -23.63 10.40
CA LEU A 51 14.08 -23.99 9.32
C LEU A 51 14.81 -24.23 7.99
N ILE A 52 15.85 -23.44 7.69
CA ILE A 52 16.74 -23.65 6.53
C ILE A 52 17.44 -25.02 6.60
N GLN A 53 17.83 -25.45 7.80
CA GLN A 53 18.46 -26.75 8.01
C GLN A 53 17.46 -27.92 7.98
N GLY A 54 16.15 -27.64 8.00
CA GLY A 54 15.09 -28.63 8.08
C GLY A 54 14.79 -29.11 9.50
N ASP A 55 15.39 -28.49 10.53
CA ASP A 55 15.14 -28.76 11.94
C ASP A 55 13.92 -27.94 12.42
N GLY A 56 12.73 -28.38 12.04
CA GLY A 56 11.47 -27.72 12.42
C GLY A 56 10.92 -28.27 13.74
N PRO A 57 10.22 -27.45 14.53
CA PRO A 57 9.54 -27.96 15.72
C PRO A 57 8.36 -28.86 15.35
N SER A 58 7.85 -29.64 16.31
CA SER A 58 6.60 -30.40 16.11
C SER A 58 5.40 -29.49 15.87
N LEU A 59 5.33 -28.35 16.57
CA LEU A 59 4.33 -27.31 16.39
C LEU A 59 5.02 -25.93 16.27
N LEU A 60 4.72 -25.23 15.18
CA LEU A 60 5.08 -23.82 14.96
C LEU A 60 3.80 -22.97 14.99
N VAL A 61 3.67 -22.15 16.04
CA VAL A 61 2.60 -21.16 16.15
C VAL A 61 3.12 -19.83 15.64
N VAL A 62 2.48 -19.28 14.61
CA VAL A 62 2.80 -17.97 14.03
C VAL A 62 1.72 -16.99 14.44
N ASP A 63 2.03 -16.19 15.46
CA ASP A 63 1.16 -15.11 15.91
C ASP A 63 1.23 -13.92 14.95
N GLU A 64 0.12 -13.22 14.78
CA GLU A 64 -0.03 -12.08 13.87
C GLU A 64 0.44 -12.36 12.43
N TYR A 65 0.03 -13.48 11.81
CA TYR A 65 0.54 -13.87 10.48
C TYR A 65 0.21 -12.85 9.36
N GLN A 66 -0.71 -11.90 9.57
CA GLN A 66 -0.92 -10.77 8.65
C GLN A 66 0.36 -9.97 8.37
N MET A 67 1.36 -10.09 9.26
CA MET A 67 2.68 -9.50 9.10
C MET A 67 3.41 -9.99 7.85
N ILE A 68 2.95 -11.05 7.15
CA ILE A 68 3.40 -11.41 5.79
C ILE A 68 3.33 -10.21 4.82
N GLY A 69 2.37 -9.29 5.02
CA GLY A 69 2.22 -8.08 4.20
C GLY A 69 3.09 -6.89 4.63
N ASP A 70 3.84 -7.00 5.73
CA ASP A 70 4.76 -5.96 6.19
C ASP A 70 5.97 -5.87 5.26
N LEU A 71 6.37 -4.65 4.89
CA LEU A 71 7.44 -4.42 3.93
C LEU A 71 8.81 -4.92 4.39
N ASP A 72 9.07 -4.92 5.70
CA ASP A 72 10.39 -5.26 6.25
C ASP A 72 10.39 -6.64 6.88
N ARG A 73 9.33 -6.97 7.62
CA ARG A 73 9.23 -8.23 8.38
C ARG A 73 8.54 -9.34 7.59
N GLY A 74 7.77 -9.01 6.56
CA GLY A 74 6.93 -9.98 5.85
C GLY A 74 7.70 -11.14 5.24
N LEU A 75 8.94 -10.90 4.79
CA LEU A 75 9.82 -11.95 4.26
C LEU A 75 10.12 -13.03 5.30
N ASN A 76 10.32 -12.67 6.57
CA ASN A 76 10.62 -13.64 7.62
C ASN A 76 9.41 -14.54 7.91
N TYR A 77 8.20 -13.99 7.87
CA TYR A 77 6.95 -14.75 8.03
C TYR A 77 6.72 -15.68 6.84
N GLU A 78 6.84 -15.15 5.61
CA GLU A 78 6.67 -15.91 4.37
C GLU A 78 7.64 -17.09 4.34
N LEU A 79 8.93 -16.84 4.59
CA LEU A 79 9.97 -17.86 4.56
C LEU A 79 9.80 -18.90 5.67
N ALA A 80 9.47 -18.49 6.89
CA ALA A 80 9.32 -19.45 7.98
C ALA A 80 8.21 -20.47 7.69
N ILE A 81 7.10 -20.02 7.11
CA ILE A 81 5.99 -20.90 6.72
C ILE A 81 6.36 -21.75 5.50
N ALA A 82 7.02 -21.16 4.50
CA ALA A 82 7.45 -21.86 3.28
C ALA A 82 8.50 -22.95 3.58
N LEU A 83 9.42 -22.69 4.51
CA LEU A 83 10.52 -23.58 4.90
C LEU A 83 10.16 -24.58 5.99
N ALA A 84 9.05 -24.37 6.71
CA ALA A 84 8.61 -25.30 7.73
C ALA A 84 8.57 -26.75 7.16
N PRO A 85 9.23 -27.73 7.82
CA PRO A 85 9.21 -29.11 7.40
C PRO A 85 7.78 -29.69 7.31
N PRO A 86 7.54 -30.70 6.45
CA PRO A 86 6.23 -31.35 6.35
C PRO A 86 5.74 -31.96 7.68
N SER A 87 6.65 -32.39 8.54
CA SER A 87 6.36 -32.91 9.88
C SER A 87 5.94 -31.84 10.89
N THR A 88 6.22 -30.56 10.63
CA THR A 88 5.83 -29.45 11.52
C THR A 88 4.35 -29.10 11.31
N GLN A 89 3.57 -29.22 12.38
CA GLN A 89 2.22 -28.66 12.43
C GLN A 89 2.28 -27.13 12.49
N LEU A 90 1.43 -26.46 11.71
CA LEU A 90 1.33 -25.00 11.68
C LEU A 90 0.03 -24.56 12.35
N LEU A 91 0.12 -23.55 13.21
CA LEU A 91 -1.03 -22.79 13.72
C LEU A 91 -0.79 -21.31 13.44
N LEU A 92 -1.59 -20.73 12.54
CA LEU A 92 -1.47 -19.33 12.14
C LEU A 92 -2.59 -18.52 12.80
N LEU A 93 -2.25 -17.45 13.53
CA LEU A 93 -3.19 -16.59 14.24
C LEU A 93 -3.23 -15.19 13.62
N SER A 94 -4.42 -14.64 13.39
CA SER A 94 -4.60 -13.27 12.90
C SER A 94 -6.00 -12.75 13.20
N GLY A 95 -6.12 -11.42 13.36
CA GLY A 95 -7.40 -10.72 13.46
C GLY A 95 -7.71 -9.74 12.31
N SER A 96 -6.84 -9.61 11.30
CA SER A 96 -6.94 -8.49 10.34
C SER A 96 -6.61 -8.85 8.88
N VAL A 97 -6.93 -10.08 8.44
CA VAL A 97 -6.70 -10.55 7.05
C VAL A 97 -8.01 -10.69 6.28
N ALA A 98 -8.10 -10.04 5.11
CA ALA A 98 -9.29 -10.05 4.25
C ALA A 98 -9.37 -11.27 3.31
N ASN A 99 -8.23 -11.90 3.00
CA ASN A 99 -8.13 -13.03 2.07
C ASN A 99 -7.52 -14.30 2.70
N PRO A 100 -8.03 -14.79 3.85
CA PRO A 100 -7.46 -15.96 4.52
C PRO A 100 -7.53 -17.23 3.65
N LYS A 101 -8.49 -17.29 2.71
CA LYS A 101 -8.61 -18.39 1.74
C LYS A 101 -7.39 -18.49 0.80
N ASP A 102 -6.71 -17.38 0.50
CA ASP A 102 -5.51 -17.43 -0.34
C ASP A 102 -4.33 -18.03 0.42
N VAL A 103 -4.27 -17.82 1.74
CA VAL A 103 -3.29 -18.48 2.62
C VAL A 103 -3.55 -19.98 2.69
N VAL A 104 -4.82 -20.41 2.77
CA VAL A 104 -5.19 -21.84 2.70
C VAL A 104 -4.72 -22.45 1.38
N LYS A 105 -5.07 -21.84 0.23
CA LYS A 105 -4.62 -22.30 -1.10
C LYS A 105 -3.11 -22.38 -1.20
N TRP A 106 -2.40 -21.42 -0.60
CA TRP A 106 -0.94 -21.45 -0.55
C TRP A 106 -0.43 -22.64 0.25
N LEU A 107 -0.95 -22.88 1.46
CA LEU A 107 -0.58 -24.02 2.29
C LEU A 107 -0.89 -25.37 1.59
N GLU A 108 -2.03 -25.47 0.90
CA GLU A 108 -2.39 -26.64 0.08
C GLU A 108 -1.38 -26.86 -1.06
N ARG A 109 -0.96 -25.80 -1.74
CA ARG A 109 0.10 -25.84 -2.76
C ARG A 109 1.45 -26.29 -2.18
N LEU A 110 1.71 -26.04 -0.90
CA LEU A 110 2.88 -26.57 -0.18
C LEU A 110 2.74 -28.05 0.21
N GLY A 111 1.62 -28.71 -0.14
CA GLY A 111 1.31 -30.10 0.20
C GLY A 111 0.73 -30.27 1.60
N ARG A 112 0.21 -29.20 2.23
CA ARG A 112 -0.34 -29.25 3.59
C ARG A 112 -1.86 -29.34 3.58
N LYS A 113 -2.43 -30.06 4.55
CA LYS A 113 -3.87 -30.02 4.84
C LYS A 113 -4.17 -28.84 5.75
N ALA A 114 -4.74 -27.77 5.20
CA ALA A 114 -5.04 -26.55 5.94
C ALA A 114 -6.56 -26.42 6.19
N VAL A 115 -6.92 -26.02 7.42
CA VAL A 115 -8.31 -25.77 7.80
C VAL A 115 -8.43 -24.31 8.24
N LEU A 116 -9.34 -23.57 7.62
CA LEU A 116 -9.65 -22.20 8.01
C LEU A 116 -10.68 -22.21 9.15
N ILE A 117 -10.27 -21.71 10.30
CA ILE A 117 -11.18 -21.38 11.41
C ILE A 117 -11.41 -19.86 11.34
N TYR A 118 -12.67 -19.46 11.16
CA TYR A 118 -13.03 -18.06 10.93
C TYR A 118 -14.26 -17.66 11.74
N HIS A 119 -14.23 -16.45 12.30
CA HIS A 119 -15.31 -15.89 13.11
C HIS A 119 -15.40 -14.38 12.87
N GLU A 120 -16.54 -13.91 12.37
CA GLU A 120 -16.77 -12.49 12.02
C GLU A 120 -17.22 -11.66 13.21
N ASN A 121 -17.98 -12.27 14.12
CA ASN A 121 -18.65 -11.52 15.18
C ASN A 121 -17.66 -11.12 16.29
N ARG A 122 -17.53 -9.82 16.52
CA ARG A 122 -16.75 -9.29 17.64
C ARG A 122 -17.53 -9.51 18.95
N PRO A 123 -16.91 -10.03 20.03
CA PRO A 123 -17.61 -10.25 21.29
C PRO A 123 -18.15 -8.98 21.98
N VAL A 124 -17.49 -7.85 21.77
CA VAL A 124 -17.92 -6.53 22.28
C VAL A 124 -18.04 -5.59 21.08
N PRO A 125 -19.24 -5.19 20.65
CA PRO A 125 -19.43 -4.29 19.50
C PRO A 125 -18.75 -2.94 19.71
N LEU A 126 -18.50 -2.23 18.60
CA LEU A 126 -17.87 -0.91 18.61
C LEU A 126 -18.84 0.17 18.14
N GLU A 127 -18.79 1.34 18.78
CA GLU A 127 -19.53 2.54 18.39
C GLU A 127 -18.61 3.76 18.24
N GLU A 128 -19.00 4.71 17.38
CA GLU A 128 -18.29 5.97 17.18
C GLU A 128 -18.85 7.05 18.11
N VAL A 129 -17.97 7.79 18.78
CA VAL A 129 -18.33 8.99 19.53
C VAL A 129 -17.50 10.15 19.03
N HIS A 130 -18.16 11.14 18.43
CA HIS A 130 -17.46 12.34 17.97
C HIS A 130 -17.10 13.25 19.15
N ALA A 131 -15.86 13.75 19.15
CA ALA A 131 -15.39 14.71 20.14
C ALA A 131 -16.29 15.97 20.26
N SER A 132 -16.95 16.36 19.17
CA SER A 132 -17.90 17.47 19.11
C SER A 132 -19.25 17.15 19.75
N SER A 133 -19.65 15.88 19.81
CA SER A 133 -20.91 15.43 20.42
C SER A 133 -20.85 15.40 21.95
N LEU A 134 -19.66 15.40 22.53
CA LEU A 134 -19.47 15.42 23.98
C LEU A 134 -19.87 16.80 24.55
N SER A 135 -20.94 16.78 25.34
CA SER A 135 -21.67 17.95 25.83
C SER A 135 -21.17 18.47 27.18
N TYR A 136 -20.37 17.68 27.90
CA TYR A 136 -19.86 18.07 29.21
C TYR A 136 -19.07 19.39 29.19
N HIS A 137 -19.43 20.31 30.10
CA HIS A 137 -18.73 21.58 30.25
C HIS A 137 -17.46 21.41 31.09
N VAL A 138 -16.32 21.47 30.42
CA VAL A 138 -15.01 21.33 31.08
C VAL A 138 -14.60 22.65 31.74
N PRO A 139 -14.18 22.65 33.03
CA PRO A 139 -13.68 23.83 33.72
C PRO A 139 -12.58 24.58 32.95
N SER A 140 -12.51 25.91 33.12
CA SER A 140 -11.57 26.80 32.43
C SER A 140 -10.09 26.53 32.73
N GLU A 141 -9.83 25.87 33.85
CA GLU A 141 -8.49 25.53 34.33
C GLU A 141 -7.87 24.42 33.46
N ILE A 142 -8.71 23.55 32.87
CA ILE A 142 -8.28 22.46 32.00
C ILE A 142 -8.04 23.00 30.59
N ARG A 143 -6.75 23.09 30.25
CA ARG A 143 -6.26 23.64 28.98
C ARG A 143 -5.75 22.53 28.06
N GLY A 144 -5.72 22.83 26.76
CA GLY A 144 -5.26 21.90 25.72
C GLY A 144 -6.38 21.04 25.14
N TYR A 145 -6.19 20.56 23.91
CA TYR A 145 -7.18 19.75 23.22
C TYR A 145 -7.40 18.40 23.92
N TRP A 146 -6.32 17.64 24.14
CA TRP A 146 -6.39 16.29 24.73
C TRP A 146 -6.93 16.28 26.16
N PRO A 147 -6.46 17.13 27.10
CA PRO A 147 -7.03 17.16 28.44
C PRO A 147 -8.52 17.49 28.46
N ARG A 148 -8.98 18.41 27.62
CA ARG A 148 -10.41 18.75 27.51
C ARG A 148 -11.22 17.59 26.94
N LEU A 149 -10.76 16.98 25.84
CA LEU A 149 -11.42 15.82 25.24
C LEU A 149 -11.54 14.66 26.22
N VAL A 150 -10.43 14.31 26.88
CA VAL A 150 -10.38 13.21 27.85
C VAL A 150 -11.24 13.54 29.08
N ALA A 151 -11.21 14.78 29.59
CA ALA A 151 -12.07 15.18 30.70
C ALA A 151 -13.56 15.01 30.36
N LYS A 152 -13.98 15.44 29.16
CA LYS A 152 -15.36 15.24 28.69
C LYS A 152 -15.73 13.76 28.59
N ALA A 153 -14.90 12.97 27.92
CA ALA A 153 -15.15 11.55 27.72
C ALA A 153 -15.23 10.79 29.06
N LEU A 154 -14.36 11.13 30.02
CA LEU A 154 -14.41 10.53 31.37
C LEU A 154 -15.64 10.96 32.17
N ALA A 155 -16.15 12.18 31.96
CA ALA A 155 -17.37 12.67 32.61
C ALA A 155 -18.65 12.03 32.05
N GLU A 156 -18.62 11.61 30.79
CA GLU A 156 -19.70 10.88 30.10
C GLU A 156 -19.53 9.35 30.19
N ASP A 157 -18.78 8.87 31.18
CA ASP A 157 -18.57 7.44 31.45
C ASP A 157 -17.92 6.66 30.28
N LEU A 158 -17.14 7.30 29.42
CA LEU A 158 -16.38 6.63 28.34
C LEU A 158 -15.01 6.12 28.82
N GLY A 159 -14.72 6.18 30.11
CA GLY A 159 -13.46 5.72 30.69
C GLY A 159 -13.44 4.22 31.01
N PRO A 160 -12.26 3.58 31.06
CA PRO A 160 -10.93 4.12 30.79
C PRO A 160 -10.62 4.26 29.29
N ILE A 161 -9.69 5.15 28.94
CA ILE A 161 -9.37 5.54 27.56
C ILE A 161 -7.94 5.14 27.18
N LEU A 162 -7.79 4.48 26.03
CA LEU A 162 -6.50 4.22 25.38
C LEU A 162 -6.28 5.21 24.25
N VAL A 163 -5.23 6.03 24.33
CA VAL A 163 -4.87 6.98 23.27
C VAL A 163 -3.62 6.47 22.55
N PHE A 164 -3.69 6.28 21.23
CA PHE A 164 -2.53 5.94 20.42
C PHE A 164 -1.84 7.19 19.88
N ALA A 165 -0.59 7.40 20.26
CA ALA A 165 0.27 8.50 19.83
C ALA A 165 1.36 8.02 18.85
N PRO A 166 1.79 8.86 17.89
CA PRO A 166 2.68 8.43 16.81
C PRO A 166 4.12 8.14 17.24
N ARG A 167 4.58 8.68 18.38
CA ARG A 167 5.97 8.58 18.85
C ARG A 167 6.05 8.44 20.37
N ARG A 168 7.15 7.87 20.88
CA ARG A 168 7.40 7.68 22.32
C ARG A 168 7.33 9.00 23.09
N GLN A 169 8.11 9.98 22.64
CA GLN A 169 8.12 11.32 23.24
C GLN A 169 6.73 11.98 23.24
N ALA A 170 5.93 11.79 22.17
CA ALA A 170 4.57 12.32 22.12
C ALA A 170 3.64 11.61 23.11
N ALA A 171 3.79 10.29 23.30
CA ALA A 171 3.04 9.53 24.28
C ALA A 171 3.36 9.97 25.71
N GLU A 172 4.65 10.11 26.03
CA GLU A 172 5.15 10.57 27.34
C GLU A 172 4.69 12.01 27.65
N ALA A 173 4.85 12.93 26.70
CA ALA A 173 4.45 14.32 26.84
C ALA A 173 2.93 14.45 27.04
N MET A 174 2.13 13.72 26.25
CA MET A 174 0.68 13.71 26.38
C MET A 174 0.23 13.11 27.71
N ALA A 175 0.81 11.99 28.14
CA ALA A 175 0.50 11.39 29.44
C ALA A 175 0.84 12.35 30.60
N THR A 176 1.97 13.05 30.51
CA THR A 176 2.37 14.07 31.49
C THR A 176 1.41 15.25 31.51
N GLU A 177 0.98 15.73 30.35
CA GLU A 177 -0.01 16.80 30.25
C GLU A 177 -1.36 16.38 30.86
N LEU A 178 -1.83 15.19 30.53
CA LEU A 178 -3.08 14.62 31.06
C LEU A 178 -3.02 14.45 32.59
N ALA A 179 -1.94 13.89 33.13
CA ALA A 179 -1.78 13.68 34.57
C ALA A 179 -1.78 14.99 35.36
N ARG A 180 -1.30 16.09 34.75
CA ARG A 180 -1.25 17.43 35.35
C ARG A 180 -2.60 18.15 35.29
N GLN A 181 -3.34 17.98 34.20
CA GLN A 181 -4.56 18.74 33.91
C GLN A 181 -5.84 18.05 34.41
N LEU A 182 -5.86 16.72 34.50
CA LEU A 182 -7.05 15.98 34.89
C LEU A 182 -7.22 15.96 36.41
N PRO A 183 -8.44 16.23 36.93
CA PRO A 183 -8.72 16.13 38.36
C PRO A 183 -8.60 14.68 38.83
N THR A 184 -7.96 14.48 39.98
CA THR A 184 -7.70 13.14 40.56
C THR A 184 -8.27 13.07 41.98
N PRO A 185 -9.57 12.77 42.15
CA PRO A 185 -10.20 12.70 43.48
C PRO A 185 -9.69 11.52 44.31
N HIS A 186 -9.27 10.43 43.66
CA HIS A 186 -8.77 9.22 44.32
C HIS A 186 -7.41 8.79 43.74
N PRO A 187 -6.31 9.40 44.21
CA PRO A 187 -4.98 9.05 43.74
C PRO A 187 -4.68 7.57 43.92
N LEU A 188 -3.97 6.98 42.96
CA LEU A 188 -3.54 5.59 43.05
C LEU A 188 -2.42 5.43 44.07
N ALA A 189 -2.56 4.48 44.99
CA ALA A 189 -1.52 4.11 45.93
C ALA A 189 -0.67 2.98 45.34
N LEU A 190 0.58 3.28 44.99
CA LEU A 190 1.55 2.28 44.54
C LEU A 190 2.34 1.70 45.72
N THR A 191 2.59 0.40 45.69
CA THR A 191 3.50 -0.26 46.64
C THR A 191 4.95 0.22 46.43
N THR A 192 5.81 0.02 47.42
CA THR A 192 7.24 0.35 47.32
C THR A 192 7.89 -0.39 46.15
N GLU A 193 7.56 -1.66 45.96
CA GLU A 193 8.05 -2.48 44.86
C GLU A 193 7.59 -1.95 43.50
N GLN A 194 6.30 -1.60 43.35
CA GLN A 194 5.78 -1.02 42.12
C GLN A 194 6.49 0.28 41.77
N LYS A 195 6.70 1.18 42.75
CA LYS A 195 7.43 2.44 42.55
C LYS A 195 8.86 2.20 42.07
N LEU A 196 9.55 1.21 42.65
CA LEU A 196 10.91 0.85 42.25
C LEU A 196 10.95 0.34 40.80
N ILE A 197 9.97 -0.45 40.40
CA ILE A 197 9.88 -1.03 39.05
C ILE A 197 9.61 0.05 37.98
N VAL A 198 8.70 0.99 38.25
CA VAL A 198 8.30 2.01 37.26
C VAL A 198 9.18 3.26 37.26
N GLY A 199 9.93 3.50 38.34
CA GLY A 199 10.69 4.74 38.54
C GLY A 199 9.81 5.95 38.92
N ASP A 200 10.46 7.01 39.37
CA ASP A 200 9.79 8.17 39.97
C ASP A 200 8.86 8.93 39.02
N GLU A 201 9.25 9.04 37.75
CA GLU A 201 8.49 9.78 36.74
C GLU A 201 7.14 9.11 36.47
N LEU A 202 7.17 7.83 36.09
CA LEU A 202 5.97 7.06 35.80
C LEU A 202 5.14 6.84 37.08
N ALA A 203 5.77 6.68 38.25
CA ALA A 203 5.06 6.62 39.53
C ALA A 203 4.26 7.90 39.82
N ARG A 204 4.76 9.08 39.43
CA ARG A 204 4.03 10.35 39.56
C ARG A 204 2.79 10.39 38.67
N LEU A 205 2.90 9.90 37.43
CA LEU A 205 1.75 9.84 36.51
C LEU A 205 0.70 8.84 36.99
N LEU A 206 1.15 7.67 37.45
CA LEU A 206 0.29 6.60 37.94
C LEU A 206 -0.53 7.02 39.15
N LYS A 207 -0.03 7.92 40.02
CA LYS A 207 -0.84 8.53 41.10
C LYS A 207 -2.09 9.22 40.55
N SER A 208 -2.00 9.87 39.39
CA SER A 208 -3.14 10.47 38.68
C SER A 208 -3.96 9.45 37.87
N ARG A 209 -3.68 8.15 37.99
CA ARG A 209 -4.26 7.05 37.20
C ARG A 209 -4.04 7.22 35.69
N VAL A 210 -2.93 7.86 35.32
CA VAL A 210 -2.49 8.05 33.92
C VAL A 210 -1.17 7.34 33.72
N ALA A 211 -0.98 6.69 32.57
CA ALA A 211 0.30 6.07 32.21
C ALA A 211 0.58 6.26 30.72
N TYR A 212 1.87 6.21 30.34
CA TYR A 212 2.26 5.97 28.96
C TYR A 212 2.72 4.52 28.78
N HIS A 213 2.64 3.99 27.57
CA HIS A 213 2.97 2.59 27.28
C HIS A 213 3.65 2.43 25.91
N HIS A 214 4.94 2.06 25.90
CA HIS A 214 5.70 1.86 24.67
C HIS A 214 6.85 0.87 24.85
N SER A 215 7.44 0.41 23.75
CA SER A 215 8.51 -0.61 23.75
C SER A 215 9.80 -0.21 24.48
N GLY A 216 10.02 1.07 24.77
CA GLY A 216 11.15 1.54 25.60
C GLY A 216 11.01 1.28 27.10
N LEU A 217 9.82 0.87 27.59
CA LEU A 217 9.61 0.56 29.00
C LEU A 217 10.06 -0.88 29.33
N SER A 218 10.58 -1.06 30.54
CA SER A 218 10.95 -2.39 31.05
C SER A 218 9.75 -3.35 31.10
N TYR A 219 10.02 -4.65 31.07
CA TYR A 219 8.99 -5.67 31.25
C TYR A 219 8.19 -5.46 32.53
N GLY A 220 8.90 -5.25 33.65
CA GLY A 220 8.28 -5.00 34.94
C GLY A 220 7.35 -3.79 34.92
N ALA A 221 7.75 -2.69 34.27
CA ALA A 221 6.89 -1.51 34.17
C ALA A 221 5.64 -1.78 33.31
N ARG A 222 5.81 -2.39 32.13
CA ARG A 222 4.69 -2.70 31.21
C ARG A 222 3.75 -3.74 31.79
N ALA A 223 4.19 -4.99 31.83
CA ALA A 223 3.34 -6.13 32.18
C ALA A 223 3.24 -6.37 33.70
N GLY A 224 4.21 -5.92 34.49
CA GLY A 224 4.19 -6.07 35.95
C GLY A 224 3.35 -5.00 36.66
N VAL A 225 3.20 -3.80 36.08
CA VAL A 225 2.52 -2.67 36.73
C VAL A 225 1.43 -2.05 35.85
N ILE A 226 1.76 -1.54 34.66
CA ILE A 226 0.78 -0.81 33.82
C ILE A 226 -0.36 -1.72 33.36
N GLU A 227 -0.07 -2.88 32.75
CA GLU A 227 -1.11 -3.76 32.22
C GLU A 227 -2.04 -4.31 33.31
N PRO A 228 -1.54 -4.79 34.48
CA PRO A 228 -2.42 -5.25 35.55
C PRO A 228 -3.30 -4.12 36.09
N LEU A 229 -2.77 -2.92 36.29
CA LEU A 229 -3.56 -1.76 36.72
C LEU A 229 -4.61 -1.36 35.68
N ALA A 230 -4.27 -1.42 34.39
CA ALA A 230 -5.21 -1.18 33.29
C ALA A 230 -6.34 -2.22 33.27
N LYS A 231 -5.99 -3.51 33.33
CA LYS A 231 -6.94 -4.65 33.35
C LYS A 231 -7.85 -4.61 34.57
N ALA A 232 -7.33 -4.21 35.72
CA ALA A 232 -8.09 -4.03 36.96
C ALA A 232 -8.95 -2.76 36.98
N GLY A 233 -8.96 -1.94 35.91
CA GLY A 233 -9.74 -0.70 35.84
C GLY A 233 -9.23 0.40 36.77
N GLN A 234 -7.98 0.31 37.26
CA GLN A 234 -7.40 1.28 38.17
C GLN A 234 -6.80 2.50 37.44
N LEU A 235 -6.52 2.36 36.14
CA LEU A 235 -6.09 3.48 35.28
C LEU A 235 -7.29 4.10 34.58
N ARG A 236 -7.27 5.43 34.43
CA ARG A 236 -8.28 6.21 33.69
C ARG A 236 -7.86 6.44 32.25
N VAL A 237 -6.56 6.65 32.02
CA VAL A 237 -6.02 6.94 30.70
C VAL A 237 -4.68 6.24 30.52
N VAL A 238 -4.52 5.58 29.38
CA VAL A 238 -3.22 5.04 28.96
C VAL A 238 -2.89 5.63 27.59
N VAL A 239 -1.70 6.22 27.44
CA VAL A 239 -1.22 6.73 26.15
C VAL A 239 -0.17 5.79 25.60
N ALA A 240 -0.51 5.04 24.55
CA ALA A 240 0.39 4.06 23.94
C ALA A 240 0.94 4.54 22.59
N THR A 241 2.09 4.01 22.19
CA THR A 241 2.63 4.29 20.84
C THR A 241 1.94 3.43 19.78
N MET A 242 1.63 4.01 18.61
CA MET A 242 1.04 3.29 17.46
C MET A 242 1.85 2.05 17.04
N GLY A 243 3.20 2.14 17.05
CA GLY A 243 4.07 1.00 16.73
C GLY A 243 3.99 -0.18 17.71
N LEU A 244 3.23 -0.06 18.81
CA LEU A 244 2.97 -1.13 19.77
C LEU A 244 1.53 -1.67 19.66
N ALA A 245 0.70 -1.23 18.71
CA ALA A 245 -0.70 -1.65 18.60
C ALA A 245 -0.90 -3.18 18.53
N ALA A 246 -0.07 -3.85 17.72
CA ALA A 246 -0.03 -5.32 17.64
C ALA A 246 0.53 -5.98 18.93
N GLY A 247 1.22 -5.22 19.79
CA GLY A 247 1.87 -5.71 21.00
C GLY A 247 1.21 -5.36 22.32
N ILE A 248 0.06 -4.69 22.32
CA ILE A 248 -0.68 -4.37 23.55
C ILE A 248 -1.56 -5.56 23.93
N ASN A 249 -1.36 -6.08 25.14
CA ASN A 249 -2.09 -7.24 25.66
C ASN A 249 -3.25 -6.87 26.60
N PHE A 250 -3.86 -5.70 26.41
CA PHE A 250 -5.06 -5.26 27.14
C PHE A 250 -5.99 -4.45 26.24
N SER A 251 -7.27 -4.40 26.63
CA SER A 251 -8.28 -3.52 26.04
C SER A 251 -8.77 -2.55 27.10
N LEU A 252 -9.17 -1.35 26.68
CA LEU A 252 -9.86 -0.35 27.52
C LEU A 252 -11.24 -0.07 26.95
N ARG A 253 -12.10 0.62 27.70
CA ARG A 253 -13.49 0.88 27.26
C ARG A 253 -13.52 1.69 25.97
N SER A 254 -12.65 2.71 25.88
CA SER A 254 -12.56 3.57 24.70
C SER A 254 -11.16 3.65 24.11
N VAL A 255 -11.08 3.87 22.81
CA VAL A 255 -9.83 4.12 22.06
C VAL A 255 -9.91 5.44 21.30
N ALA A 256 -8.80 6.17 21.24
CA ALA A 256 -8.61 7.34 20.38
C ALA A 256 -7.28 7.26 19.62
N LEU A 257 -7.24 7.75 18.38
CA LEU A 257 -5.99 7.89 17.61
C LEU A 257 -5.59 9.35 17.56
N ALA A 258 -4.35 9.67 17.93
CA ALA A 258 -3.90 11.05 18.00
C ALA A 258 -3.37 11.63 16.69
N ALA A 259 -3.14 10.78 15.69
CA ALA A 259 -2.64 11.15 14.38
C ALA A 259 -3.12 10.14 13.31
N GLU A 260 -2.99 10.51 12.04
CA GLU A 260 -3.26 9.65 10.88
C GLU A 260 -2.00 8.97 10.31
N SER A 261 -0.83 9.37 10.82
CA SER A 261 0.47 8.85 10.41
C SER A 261 1.39 8.66 11.61
N TYR A 262 2.41 7.85 11.43
CA TYR A 262 3.52 7.71 12.36
C TYR A 262 4.86 7.70 11.61
N ARG A 263 5.95 7.98 12.34
CA ARG A 263 7.29 7.99 11.75
C ARG A 263 7.94 6.62 11.85
N ARG A 264 8.41 6.08 10.73
CA ARG A 264 9.18 4.83 10.62
C ARG A 264 10.36 5.06 9.67
N ASP A 265 11.57 4.69 10.11
CA ASP A 265 12.81 4.83 9.31
C ASP A 265 12.94 6.19 8.61
N GLU A 266 12.80 7.24 9.42
CA GLU A 266 12.84 8.65 9.04
C GLU A 266 11.69 9.15 8.15
N ALA A 267 10.86 8.28 7.59
CA ALA A 267 9.70 8.62 6.77
C ALA A 267 8.40 8.68 7.60
N GLU A 268 7.47 9.56 7.21
CA GLU A 268 6.10 9.53 7.70
C GLU A 268 5.28 8.50 6.90
N GLN A 269 4.65 7.57 7.60
CA GLN A 269 3.81 6.52 7.03
C GLN A 269 2.38 6.70 7.51
N LEU A 270 1.43 6.75 6.56
CA LEU A 270 0.00 6.76 6.86
C LEU A 270 -0.42 5.42 7.45
N LEU A 271 -1.31 5.49 8.45
CA LEU A 271 -1.94 4.32 9.04
C LEU A 271 -2.69 3.53 7.98
N GLN A 272 -2.38 2.24 7.88
CA GLN A 272 -3.10 1.33 7.03
C GLN A 272 -4.44 0.95 7.67
N PRO A 273 -5.50 0.66 6.88
CA PRO A 273 -6.79 0.23 7.40
C PRO A 273 -6.72 -0.94 8.41
N SER A 274 -5.82 -1.88 8.15
CA SER A 274 -5.59 -3.03 9.04
C SER A 274 -4.92 -2.65 10.38
N GLU A 275 -4.09 -1.61 10.41
CA GLU A 275 -3.51 -1.07 11.65
C GLU A 275 -4.58 -0.32 12.46
N ILE A 276 -5.42 0.46 11.78
CA ILE A 276 -6.58 1.13 12.40
C ILE A 276 -7.51 0.08 13.03
N LEU A 277 -7.81 -1.00 12.31
CA LEU A 277 -8.61 -2.12 12.82
C LEU A 277 -8.01 -2.75 14.08
N GLN A 278 -6.70 -2.97 14.12
CA GLN A 278 -6.03 -3.51 15.31
C GLN A 278 -6.09 -2.54 16.49
N MET A 279 -5.91 -1.24 16.26
CA MET A 279 -5.94 -0.22 17.31
C MET A 279 -7.35 -0.02 17.88
N PHE A 280 -8.35 0.22 17.01
CA PHE A 280 -9.76 0.25 17.43
C PHE A 280 -10.20 -1.08 18.02
N GLY A 281 -9.56 -2.16 17.62
CA GLY A 281 -9.72 -3.48 18.19
C GLY A 281 -9.40 -3.57 19.69
N ARG A 282 -8.76 -2.56 20.29
CA ARG A 282 -8.50 -2.46 21.74
C ARG A 282 -9.61 -1.75 22.53
N ALA A 283 -10.68 -1.29 21.87
CA ALA A 283 -11.86 -0.74 22.52
C ALA A 283 -12.83 -1.85 22.97
N GLY A 284 -13.38 -1.74 24.17
CA GLY A 284 -14.28 -2.71 24.76
C GLY A 284 -13.54 -3.87 25.45
N ARG A 285 -13.83 -4.05 26.74
CA ARG A 285 -13.29 -5.12 27.58
C ARG A 285 -14.30 -6.25 27.68
N ARG A 286 -13.92 -7.43 27.22
CA ARG A 286 -14.78 -8.63 27.26
C ARG A 286 -15.20 -8.94 28.70
N GLY A 287 -16.51 -9.06 28.91
CA GLY A 287 -17.10 -9.38 30.22
C GLY A 287 -17.21 -8.18 31.17
N LEU A 288 -16.77 -6.98 30.77
CA LEU A 288 -16.90 -5.75 31.55
C LEU A 288 -17.70 -4.67 30.82
N ASP A 289 -17.50 -4.54 29.51
CA ASP A 289 -18.17 -3.54 28.68
C ASP A 289 -19.18 -4.23 27.74
N GLU A 290 -20.39 -3.67 27.64
CA GLU A 290 -21.38 -4.07 26.62
C GLU A 290 -21.00 -3.54 25.23
N THR A 291 -20.43 -2.34 25.19
CA THR A 291 -20.00 -1.65 23.96
C THR A 291 -18.63 -1.00 24.20
N GLY A 292 -17.73 -1.12 23.22
CA GLY A 292 -16.48 -0.37 23.16
C GLY A 292 -16.63 0.89 22.31
N PHE A 293 -15.98 1.98 22.69
CA PHE A 293 -16.13 3.25 21.97
C PHE A 293 -14.85 3.67 21.24
N VAL A 294 -15.01 4.16 20.03
CA VAL A 294 -13.97 4.82 19.26
C VAL A 294 -14.24 6.32 19.27
N LEU A 295 -13.33 7.07 19.89
CA LEU A 295 -13.43 8.53 19.98
C LEU A 295 -12.90 9.14 18.69
N ILE A 296 -13.78 9.75 17.90
CA ILE A 296 -13.42 10.44 16.67
C ILE A 296 -12.84 11.80 17.04
N THR A 297 -11.55 11.98 16.74
CA THR A 297 -10.77 13.18 17.10
C THR A 297 -10.56 14.09 15.89
N ALA A 298 -9.71 15.11 16.01
CA ALA A 298 -9.45 16.09 14.94
C ALA A 298 -8.88 15.48 13.64
N ASN A 299 -8.40 14.23 13.66
CA ASN A 299 -7.99 13.50 12.46
C ASN A 299 -9.16 12.85 11.70
N GLU A 300 -10.37 12.87 12.24
CA GLU A 300 -11.59 12.34 11.61
C GLU A 300 -11.49 10.87 11.16
N LEU A 301 -10.60 10.07 11.78
CA LEU A 301 -10.50 8.63 11.51
C LEU A 301 -11.69 7.89 12.12
N ARG A 302 -12.39 7.11 11.30
CA ARG A 302 -13.67 6.46 11.60
C ARG A 302 -13.58 4.94 11.54
N LEU A 303 -14.57 4.24 12.11
CA LEU A 303 -14.67 2.78 12.04
C LEU A 303 -14.73 2.28 10.59
N LEU A 304 -15.29 3.07 9.67
CA LEU A 304 -15.31 2.73 8.24
C LEU A 304 -13.91 2.66 7.61
N ASP A 305 -12.92 3.36 8.17
CA ASP A 305 -11.52 3.31 7.72
C ASP A 305 -10.80 2.06 8.26
N ALA A 306 -11.43 1.35 9.20
CA ALA A 306 -10.87 0.20 9.89
C ALA A 306 -11.38 -1.11 9.27
N HIS A 307 -10.60 -1.67 8.33
CA HIS A 307 -10.95 -2.93 7.70
C HIS A 307 -9.75 -3.85 7.55
N ALA A 308 -10.03 -5.16 7.44
CA ALA A 308 -8.99 -6.16 7.25
C ALA A 308 -8.17 -5.88 5.98
N GLY A 309 -6.87 -6.13 6.04
CA GLY A 309 -5.95 -5.91 4.92
C GLY A 309 -5.97 -7.10 3.98
N HIS A 310 -5.95 -6.83 2.67
CA HIS A 310 -5.67 -7.88 1.69
C HIS A 310 -4.19 -8.20 1.74
N LEU A 311 -3.86 -9.43 2.11
CA LEU A 311 -2.49 -9.90 2.25
C LEU A 311 -1.86 -10.05 0.86
N SER A 312 -0.79 -9.30 0.63
CA SER A 312 0.07 -9.43 -0.55
C SER A 312 1.53 -9.35 -0.13
N ARG A 313 2.39 -10.18 -0.72
CA ARG A 313 3.82 -10.15 -0.40
C ARG A 313 4.47 -8.89 -0.96
N SER A 314 5.56 -8.45 -0.32
CA SER A 314 6.46 -7.48 -0.93
C SER A 314 7.19 -8.12 -2.12
N GLY A 315 7.55 -7.30 -3.12
CA GLY A 315 8.35 -7.78 -4.26
C GLY A 315 9.79 -8.16 -3.90
N ALA A 316 10.22 -7.94 -2.66
CA ALA A 316 11.57 -8.17 -2.22
C ALA A 316 11.93 -9.67 -2.17
N VAL A 317 13.22 -9.96 -2.25
CA VAL A 317 13.77 -11.32 -2.15
C VAL A 317 14.81 -11.31 -1.04
N ASP A 318 14.71 -12.25 -0.11
CA ASP A 318 15.68 -12.43 0.96
C ASP A 318 16.91 -13.19 0.45
N TRP A 319 17.85 -12.45 -0.14
CA TRP A 319 19.08 -13.03 -0.66
C TRP A 319 19.90 -13.74 0.42
N GLY A 320 19.88 -13.25 1.65
CA GLY A 320 20.56 -13.91 2.78
C GLY A 320 19.99 -15.29 3.07
N ALA A 321 18.67 -15.45 3.04
CA ALA A 321 18.00 -16.75 3.17
C ALA A 321 18.39 -17.71 2.05
N LEU A 322 18.32 -17.23 0.80
CA LEU A 322 18.65 -18.02 -0.38
C LEU A 322 20.11 -18.49 -0.37
N LEU A 323 21.05 -17.60 -0.03
CA LEU A 323 22.46 -17.96 0.14
C LEU A 323 22.66 -18.98 1.26
N GLY A 324 21.96 -18.83 2.39
CA GLY A 324 21.99 -19.81 3.47
C GLY A 324 21.44 -21.19 3.06
N LEU A 325 20.35 -21.22 2.28
CA LEU A 325 19.78 -22.44 1.72
C LEU A 325 20.75 -23.13 0.75
N MET A 326 21.35 -22.35 -0.16
CA MET A 326 22.35 -22.84 -1.10
C MET A 326 23.58 -23.41 -0.39
N ALA A 327 24.06 -22.73 0.65
CA ALA A 327 25.18 -23.21 1.46
C ALA A 327 24.83 -24.50 2.21
N ALA A 328 23.64 -24.59 2.81
CA ALA A 328 23.18 -25.79 3.50
C ALA A 328 23.00 -26.97 2.53
N ALA A 329 22.51 -26.73 1.30
CA ALA A 329 22.44 -27.74 0.26
C ALA A 329 23.83 -28.24 -0.14
N ALA A 330 24.78 -27.33 -0.40
CA ALA A 330 26.15 -27.69 -0.74
C ALA A 330 26.82 -28.54 0.35
N GLN A 331 26.63 -28.19 1.62
CA GLN A 331 27.15 -28.96 2.77
C GLN A 331 26.59 -30.39 2.83
N ARG A 332 25.35 -30.59 2.36
CA ARG A 332 24.71 -31.92 2.25
C ARG A 332 25.03 -32.66 0.96
N GLY A 333 25.92 -32.12 0.11
CA GLY A 333 26.21 -32.69 -1.22
C GLY A 333 25.07 -32.54 -2.23
N GLN A 334 24.11 -31.63 -1.97
CA GLN A 334 23.00 -31.33 -2.86
C GLN A 334 23.33 -30.15 -3.77
N ALA A 335 22.71 -30.10 -4.95
CA ALA A 335 22.87 -28.98 -5.87
C ALA A 335 22.24 -27.69 -5.28
N PRO A 336 22.99 -26.57 -5.18
CA PRO A 336 22.48 -25.35 -4.52
C PRO A 336 21.33 -24.65 -5.25
N PHE A 337 21.43 -24.46 -6.57
CA PHE A 337 20.43 -23.73 -7.35
C PHE A 337 19.06 -24.41 -7.38
N PRO A 338 18.95 -25.75 -7.54
CA PRO A 338 17.66 -26.43 -7.41
C PRO A 338 16.97 -26.21 -6.07
N GLU A 339 17.74 -26.17 -4.97
CA GLU A 339 17.18 -25.90 -3.65
C GLU A 339 16.66 -24.47 -3.53
N ALA A 340 17.39 -23.49 -4.06
CA ALA A 340 16.96 -22.09 -4.08
C ALA A 340 15.67 -21.88 -4.90
N VAL A 341 15.59 -22.49 -6.09
CA VAL A 341 14.40 -22.44 -6.97
C VAL A 341 13.21 -23.10 -6.27
N ARG A 342 13.41 -24.28 -5.66
CA ARG A 342 12.37 -24.98 -4.88
C ARG A 342 11.76 -24.08 -3.80
N VAL A 343 12.59 -23.34 -3.07
CA VAL A 343 12.08 -22.44 -2.01
C VAL A 343 11.36 -21.23 -2.59
N GLN A 344 11.85 -20.65 -3.69
CA GLN A 344 11.16 -19.55 -4.38
C GLN A 344 9.76 -19.96 -4.86
N GLU A 345 9.62 -21.16 -5.41
CA GLU A 345 8.33 -21.69 -5.83
C GLU A 345 7.36 -21.88 -4.66
N ARG A 346 7.86 -21.97 -3.42
CA ARG A 346 7.06 -22.15 -2.20
C ARG A 346 6.61 -20.83 -1.55
N LEU A 347 7.01 -19.67 -2.07
CA LEU A 347 6.64 -18.37 -1.49
C LEU A 347 5.15 -18.04 -1.67
N PHE A 348 4.60 -17.12 -0.88
CA PHE A 348 3.21 -16.67 -0.93
C PHE A 348 2.97 -15.73 -2.12
N THR A 349 3.01 -16.29 -3.33
CA THR A 349 2.86 -15.55 -4.57
C THR A 349 2.01 -16.31 -5.59
N SER A 350 1.24 -15.56 -6.38
CA SER A 350 0.57 -16.06 -7.58
C SER A 350 1.46 -15.98 -8.83
N LYS A 351 2.54 -15.17 -8.79
CA LYS A 351 3.53 -15.04 -9.85
C LYS A 351 4.87 -15.57 -9.37
N PRO A 352 5.47 -16.58 -10.03
CA PRO A 352 6.80 -17.04 -9.68
C PRO A 352 7.78 -15.87 -9.67
N VAL A 353 8.61 -15.83 -8.63
CA VAL A 353 9.81 -15.02 -8.66
C VAL A 353 10.85 -15.86 -9.40
N PHE A 354 11.63 -15.23 -10.29
CA PHE A 354 12.67 -15.92 -11.04
C PHE A 354 14.04 -15.47 -10.52
N LEU A 355 14.89 -16.43 -10.20
CA LEU A 355 16.30 -16.24 -9.87
C LEU A 355 17.17 -16.08 -11.12
N GLY A 356 16.63 -16.40 -12.29
CA GLY A 356 17.34 -16.33 -13.58
C GLY A 356 18.17 -17.57 -13.89
N VAL A 357 18.17 -18.57 -13.01
CA VAL A 357 18.88 -19.85 -13.18
C VAL A 357 17.95 -20.97 -13.68
N GLU A 358 16.64 -20.76 -13.65
CA GLU A 358 15.63 -21.77 -13.98
C GLU A 358 15.77 -22.29 -15.41
N GLU A 359 16.01 -21.40 -16.36
CA GLU A 359 16.15 -21.76 -17.77
C GLU A 359 17.44 -22.56 -18.03
N SER A 360 18.54 -22.14 -17.41
CA SER A 360 19.82 -22.86 -17.47
C SER A 360 19.74 -24.24 -16.80
N MET A 361 18.87 -24.40 -15.79
CA MET A 361 18.61 -25.70 -15.18
C MET A 361 17.76 -26.63 -16.08
N ARG A 362 16.87 -26.09 -16.91
CA ARG A 362 16.07 -26.86 -17.89
C ARG A 362 16.90 -27.35 -19.06
N HIS A 363 17.99 -26.63 -19.37
CA HIS A 363 18.91 -26.94 -20.47
C HIS A 363 20.33 -27.14 -19.93
N PRO A 364 20.59 -28.23 -19.18
CA PRO A 364 21.91 -28.48 -18.58
C PRO A 364 23.00 -28.71 -19.62
N GLU A 365 22.62 -29.21 -20.80
CA GLU A 365 23.52 -29.42 -21.94
C GLU A 365 23.39 -28.28 -22.93
N VAL A 366 24.38 -27.39 -22.93
CA VAL A 366 24.54 -26.34 -23.94
C VAL A 366 25.84 -26.55 -24.72
N PRO A 367 25.86 -26.28 -26.04
CA PRO A 367 27.00 -26.63 -26.93
C PRO A 367 28.36 -26.06 -26.51
N CYS A 368 28.38 -25.03 -25.67
CA CYS A 368 29.59 -24.38 -25.18
C CYS A 368 30.13 -24.95 -23.86
N GLY A 369 29.47 -25.95 -23.25
CA GLY A 369 29.92 -26.59 -22.01
C GLY A 369 29.90 -25.71 -20.75
N LEU A 370 29.27 -24.53 -20.81
CA LEU A 370 29.21 -23.56 -19.70
C LEU A 370 27.75 -23.25 -19.35
N HIS A 371 27.40 -23.31 -18.06
CA HIS A 371 26.08 -22.87 -17.57
C HIS A 371 25.82 -21.40 -17.96
N THR A 372 24.70 -21.12 -18.63
CA THR A 372 24.32 -19.76 -19.04
C THR A 372 23.88 -18.92 -17.83
N ASP A 373 24.36 -17.68 -17.73
CA ASP A 373 23.78 -16.64 -16.87
C ASP A 373 22.97 -15.64 -17.71
N ALA A 374 22.12 -14.86 -17.04
CA ALA A 374 21.18 -13.93 -17.66
C ALA A 374 21.86 -12.85 -18.55
N GLU A 375 23.17 -12.61 -18.37
CA GLU A 375 23.93 -11.64 -19.13
C GLU A 375 24.27 -12.15 -20.54
N ARG A 376 24.54 -13.44 -20.73
CA ARG A 376 24.80 -13.99 -22.08
C ARG A 376 23.57 -14.06 -22.98
N ALA A 377 22.38 -14.28 -22.43
CA ALA A 377 21.13 -14.32 -23.21
C ALA A 377 20.81 -12.97 -23.89
N ARG A 378 21.27 -11.85 -23.33
CA ARG A 378 21.08 -10.50 -23.90
C ARG A 378 21.89 -10.28 -25.18
N HIS A 379 22.98 -11.02 -25.38
CA HIS A 379 23.87 -10.81 -26.52
C HIS A 379 23.47 -11.58 -27.80
N VAL A 380 22.62 -12.61 -27.71
CA VAL A 380 22.41 -13.55 -28.84
C VAL A 380 21.16 -13.25 -29.69
N ARG A 381 20.30 -12.29 -29.34
CA ARG A 381 19.12 -11.96 -30.17
C ARG A 381 18.86 -10.46 -30.30
N ARG A 382 19.70 -9.74 -31.06
CA ARG A 382 19.27 -8.47 -31.66
C ARG A 382 18.33 -8.77 -32.84
N ARG A 383 17.04 -8.95 -32.56
CA ARG A 383 16.02 -8.83 -33.62
C ARG A 383 16.04 -7.38 -34.10
N VAL A 384 16.41 -7.17 -35.36
CA VAL A 384 16.31 -5.84 -36.00
C VAL A 384 14.83 -5.57 -36.23
N ARG A 385 14.32 -4.49 -35.65
CA ARG A 385 12.96 -4.03 -35.92
C ARG A 385 12.98 -3.26 -37.24
N GLU A 386 12.03 -3.56 -38.13
CA GLU A 386 11.89 -2.90 -39.43
C GLU A 386 10.50 -2.23 -39.55
N MET A 387 10.39 -1.26 -40.45
CA MET A 387 9.13 -0.65 -40.87
C MET A 387 9.05 -0.52 -42.38
N LEU A 388 7.83 -0.60 -42.92
CA LEU A 388 7.55 -0.27 -44.31
C LEU A 388 7.47 1.27 -44.42
N ASN A 389 8.35 1.87 -45.22
CA ASN A 389 8.42 3.32 -45.41
C ASN A 389 7.39 3.84 -46.42
N SER A 390 7.31 5.17 -46.59
CA SER A 390 6.39 5.84 -47.52
C SER A 390 6.64 5.52 -49.00
N LEU A 391 7.80 4.93 -49.33
CA LEU A 391 8.14 4.48 -50.68
C LEU A 391 7.73 3.02 -50.94
N GLY A 392 7.23 2.31 -49.93
CA GLY A 392 6.85 0.89 -50.04
C GLY A 392 8.02 -0.08 -49.88
N GLU A 393 9.12 0.34 -49.24
CA GLU A 393 10.29 -0.47 -48.95
C GLU A 393 10.46 -0.72 -47.45
N TRP A 394 11.00 -1.89 -47.09
CA TRP A 394 11.35 -2.20 -45.70
C TRP A 394 12.68 -1.55 -45.33
N GLU A 395 12.71 -0.85 -44.20
CA GLU A 395 13.92 -0.27 -43.64
C GLU A 395 14.03 -0.54 -42.13
N ALA A 396 15.26 -0.52 -41.60
CA ALA A 396 15.48 -0.59 -40.16
C ALA A 396 14.75 0.55 -39.46
N MET A 397 14.10 0.25 -38.33
CA MET A 397 13.27 1.19 -37.58
C MET A 397 14.04 2.49 -37.28
N PRO A 398 13.64 3.62 -37.89
CA PRO A 398 14.27 4.91 -37.67
C PRO A 398 14.10 5.42 -36.24
N ALA A 399 14.89 6.44 -35.88
CA ALA A 399 14.70 7.14 -34.62
C ALA A 399 13.36 7.88 -34.60
N PHE A 400 12.66 7.78 -33.47
CA PHE A 400 11.40 8.48 -33.26
C PHE A 400 11.66 9.96 -33.01
N ARG A 401 10.89 10.84 -33.65
CA ARG A 401 10.95 12.29 -33.48
C ARG A 401 9.57 12.82 -33.06
N GLU A 402 9.57 13.96 -32.37
CA GLU A 402 8.35 14.71 -32.08
C GLU A 402 7.97 15.49 -33.34
N VAL A 403 6.83 15.15 -33.94
CA VAL A 403 6.35 15.76 -35.18
C VAL A 403 4.91 16.25 -34.97
N PRO A 404 4.54 17.48 -35.39
CA PRO A 404 3.15 17.96 -35.31
C PRO A 404 2.18 17.04 -36.02
N ALA A 405 1.02 16.74 -35.42
CA ALA A 405 0.07 15.77 -35.98
C ALA A 405 -0.41 16.10 -37.41
N LYS A 406 -0.40 17.38 -37.81
CA LYS A 406 -0.70 17.80 -39.20
C LYS A 406 0.28 17.24 -40.25
N GLU A 407 1.52 16.99 -39.84
CA GLU A 407 2.60 16.45 -40.68
C GLU A 407 2.71 14.92 -40.60
N VAL A 408 1.98 14.29 -39.66
CA VAL A 408 2.01 12.84 -39.49
C VAL A 408 0.99 12.17 -40.42
N GLN A 409 1.47 11.14 -41.11
CA GLN A 409 0.72 10.38 -42.08
C GLN A 409 0.58 8.92 -41.59
N ALA A 410 -0.42 8.20 -42.07
CA ALA A 410 -0.57 6.78 -41.86
C ALA A 410 -0.83 6.08 -43.19
N ALA A 411 -0.23 4.91 -43.37
CA ALA A 411 -0.52 4.04 -44.49
C ALA A 411 -1.89 3.37 -44.28
N VAL A 412 -2.85 3.63 -45.16
CA VAL A 412 -4.23 3.11 -45.05
C VAL A 412 -4.56 2.24 -46.26
N TRP A 413 -4.33 0.94 -46.15
CA TRP A 413 -4.66 -0.01 -47.21
C TRP A 413 -6.18 -0.28 -47.29
N PRO A 414 -6.76 -0.46 -48.49
CA PRO A 414 -8.16 -0.87 -48.62
C PRO A 414 -8.38 -2.25 -47.97
N SER A 415 -9.57 -2.49 -47.42
CA SER A 415 -9.92 -3.68 -46.62
C SER A 415 -9.70 -5.03 -47.33
N ASN A 416 -9.62 -5.02 -48.66
CA ASN A 416 -9.41 -6.20 -49.49
C ASN A 416 -7.94 -6.46 -49.84
N PHE A 417 -6.99 -5.69 -49.29
CA PHE A 417 -5.55 -5.88 -49.51
C PHE A 417 -4.94 -6.76 -48.40
N PRO A 418 -4.16 -7.80 -48.74
CA PRO A 418 -3.41 -8.57 -47.74
C PRO A 418 -2.41 -7.67 -47.01
N ALA A 419 -2.17 -7.93 -45.73
CA ALA A 419 -1.15 -7.21 -44.97
C ALA A 419 0.23 -7.46 -45.61
N PRO A 420 1.13 -6.46 -45.69
CA PRO A 420 2.49 -6.68 -46.19
C PRO A 420 3.18 -7.72 -45.30
N GLU A 421 3.47 -8.91 -45.85
CA GLU A 421 4.24 -9.93 -45.14
C GLU A 421 5.67 -9.43 -44.91
N GLN A 422 6.21 -9.73 -43.73
CA GLN A 422 7.61 -9.42 -43.40
C GLN A 422 8.54 -10.23 -44.31
N PRO A 423 9.66 -9.67 -44.78
CA PRO A 423 10.63 -10.43 -45.55
C PRO A 423 11.24 -11.52 -44.65
N GLY A 424 10.84 -12.77 -44.87
CA GLY A 424 11.25 -13.90 -44.03
C GLY A 424 10.45 -15.19 -44.27
N GLY A 425 9.26 -15.10 -44.85
CA GLY A 425 8.57 -16.22 -45.48
C GLY A 425 8.95 -16.29 -46.96
N GLY A 426 9.49 -17.42 -47.42
CA GLY A 426 9.80 -17.63 -48.83
C GLY A 426 8.54 -17.52 -49.69
N GLY A 427 8.36 -16.37 -50.34
CA GLY A 427 7.26 -16.11 -51.26
C GLY A 427 7.18 -14.61 -51.55
N GLY A 428 7.52 -14.20 -52.78
CA GLY A 428 7.36 -12.81 -53.22
C GLY A 428 5.88 -12.43 -53.23
N GLY A 429 5.42 -11.80 -52.15
CA GLY A 429 4.06 -11.26 -52.06
C GLY A 429 3.87 -10.02 -52.95
N PRO A 430 2.63 -9.70 -53.37
CA PRO A 430 2.33 -8.75 -54.44
C PRO A 430 2.57 -7.25 -54.12
N LEU A 431 3.15 -6.93 -52.96
CA LEU A 431 3.22 -5.57 -52.41
C LEU A 431 4.62 -4.94 -52.41
N VAL A 432 5.66 -5.69 -52.78
CA VAL A 432 7.02 -5.17 -52.87
C VAL A 432 7.08 -4.12 -53.98
N GLY A 433 7.28 -2.84 -53.61
CA GLY A 433 7.39 -1.72 -54.56
C GLY A 433 6.11 -0.91 -54.80
N MET A 434 4.99 -1.22 -54.13
CA MET A 434 3.78 -0.38 -54.19
C MET A 434 3.83 0.73 -53.12
N LYS A 435 3.68 1.99 -53.53
CA LYS A 435 3.60 3.12 -52.60
C LYS A 435 2.33 3.03 -51.74
N PRO A 436 2.43 3.02 -50.40
CA PRO A 436 1.25 3.01 -49.55
C PRO A 436 0.41 4.28 -49.77
N PRO A 437 -0.92 4.17 -49.89
CA PRO A 437 -1.80 5.33 -49.83
C PRO A 437 -1.70 5.96 -48.44
N LEU A 438 -1.15 7.18 -48.38
CA LEU A 438 -0.94 7.90 -47.14
C LEU A 438 -2.13 8.82 -46.85
N ARG A 439 -2.57 8.83 -45.60
CA ARG A 439 -3.64 9.70 -45.10
C ARG A 439 -3.16 10.42 -43.86
N SER A 440 -3.52 11.69 -43.71
CA SER A 440 -3.26 12.44 -42.47
C SER A 440 -3.87 11.71 -41.26
N VAL A 441 -3.11 11.63 -40.17
CA VAL A 441 -3.60 11.02 -38.92
C VAL A 441 -4.75 11.81 -38.30
N LEU A 442 -4.91 13.10 -38.64
CA LEU A 442 -6.04 13.91 -38.19
C LEU A 442 -7.39 13.38 -38.68
N ARG A 443 -7.39 12.51 -39.68
CA ARG A 443 -8.59 11.85 -40.23
C ARG A 443 -8.80 10.43 -39.67
N LEU A 444 -7.94 9.96 -38.78
CA LEU A 444 -7.93 8.60 -38.25
C LEU A 444 -8.17 8.59 -36.73
N PRO A 445 -9.36 8.19 -36.25
CA PRO A 445 -9.67 8.13 -34.83
C PRO A 445 -8.68 7.30 -34.01
N ALA A 446 -8.27 6.14 -34.55
CA ALA A 446 -7.34 5.23 -33.89
C ALA A 446 -5.96 5.85 -33.63
N ALA A 447 -5.53 6.80 -34.47
CA ALA A 447 -4.25 7.49 -34.31
C ALA A 447 -4.29 8.56 -33.23
N LEU A 448 -5.47 9.15 -33.00
CA LEU A 448 -5.65 10.30 -32.12
C LEU A 448 -6.25 9.94 -30.76
N GLU A 449 -6.66 8.69 -30.52
CA GLU A 449 -7.33 8.24 -29.29
C GLU A 449 -6.59 8.69 -28.00
N LYS A 450 -5.26 8.67 -28.02
CA LYS A 450 -4.38 9.05 -26.90
C LYS A 450 -3.67 10.40 -27.09
N VAL A 451 -4.02 11.17 -28.12
CA VAL A 451 -3.39 12.46 -28.45
C VAL A 451 -4.29 13.61 -27.98
N GLY A 452 -3.75 14.46 -27.09
CA GLY A 452 -4.47 15.59 -26.50
C GLY A 452 -5.46 15.22 -25.39
N LEU A 453 -6.00 16.24 -24.72
CA LEU A 453 -6.96 16.10 -23.61
C LEU A 453 -8.40 16.29 -24.09
N GLY A 454 -9.37 15.66 -23.40
CA GLY A 454 -10.80 15.78 -23.70
C GLY A 454 -11.36 14.64 -24.54
N THR A 455 -12.61 14.76 -24.97
CA THR A 455 -13.28 13.72 -25.76
C THR A 455 -12.95 13.88 -27.23
N LEU A 456 -12.54 12.80 -27.91
CA LEU A 456 -12.31 12.82 -29.35
C LEU A 456 -13.61 13.12 -30.08
N THR A 457 -13.60 14.12 -30.97
CA THR A 457 -14.80 14.54 -31.71
C THR A 457 -14.43 15.01 -33.11
N VAL A 458 -15.42 15.04 -34.00
CA VAL A 458 -15.29 15.68 -35.30
C VAL A 458 -15.31 17.19 -35.11
N VAL A 459 -14.29 17.89 -35.62
CA VAL A 459 -14.18 19.35 -35.51
C VAL A 459 -14.44 20.05 -36.85
N ALA A 460 -14.20 19.36 -37.97
CA ALA A 460 -14.51 19.80 -39.31
C ALA A 460 -14.77 18.59 -40.22
N GLU A 461 -15.45 18.81 -41.34
CA GLU A 461 -15.68 17.82 -42.38
C GLU A 461 -15.53 18.52 -43.73
N ASP A 462 -14.72 17.94 -44.62
CA ASP A 462 -14.47 18.44 -45.97
C ASP A 462 -14.68 17.32 -47.01
N GLY A 463 -14.41 17.60 -48.28
CA GLY A 463 -14.56 16.63 -49.37
C GLY A 463 -13.70 15.37 -49.25
N GLU A 464 -12.70 15.34 -48.37
CA GLU A 464 -11.82 14.20 -48.10
C GLU A 464 -12.21 13.46 -46.79
N GLY A 465 -13.24 13.93 -46.09
CA GLY A 465 -13.88 13.31 -44.93
C GLY A 465 -13.70 14.08 -43.63
N LYS A 466 -13.96 13.38 -42.51
CA LYS A 466 -13.97 13.95 -41.17
C LYS A 466 -12.57 14.25 -40.64
N ILE A 467 -12.42 15.41 -40.02
CA ILE A 467 -11.23 15.84 -39.28
C ILE A 467 -11.53 15.79 -37.79
N TYR A 468 -10.69 15.11 -37.03
CA TYR A 468 -10.87 14.89 -35.60
C TYR A 468 -10.02 15.85 -34.77
N GLY A 469 -10.61 16.28 -33.66
CA GLY A 469 -9.99 17.10 -32.62
C GLY A 469 -10.52 16.71 -31.25
N ARG A 470 -10.48 17.63 -30.28
CA ARG A 470 -10.96 17.36 -28.93
C ARG A 470 -12.07 18.32 -28.50
N ALA A 471 -13.04 17.80 -27.76
CA ALA A 471 -14.02 18.58 -27.03
C ALA A 471 -13.59 18.73 -25.57
N LEU A 472 -13.42 19.98 -25.13
CA LEU A 472 -13.07 20.34 -23.76
C LEU A 472 -14.24 21.07 -23.11
N THR A 473 -14.72 20.62 -21.94
CA THR A 473 -15.72 21.37 -21.18
C THR A 473 -15.09 22.60 -20.56
N VAL A 474 -15.48 23.78 -21.04
CA VAL A 474 -14.94 25.08 -20.59
C VAL A 474 -15.84 25.78 -19.57
N ALA A 475 -17.14 25.50 -19.60
CA ALA A 475 -18.10 26.09 -18.68
C ALA A 475 -19.41 25.29 -18.62
N ASP A 476 -20.19 25.48 -17.56
CA ASP A 476 -21.55 24.94 -17.41
C ASP A 476 -22.57 26.09 -17.34
N ARG A 477 -23.68 25.99 -18.08
CA ARG A 477 -24.80 26.93 -18.04
C ARG A 477 -25.74 26.60 -16.89
N MET A 478 -26.09 27.61 -16.09
CA MET A 478 -27.11 27.51 -15.05
C MET A 478 -28.45 28.09 -15.50
N ASN A 479 -29.53 27.71 -14.81
CA ASN A 479 -30.82 28.37 -14.96
C ASN A 479 -30.70 29.84 -14.52
N GLY A 480 -31.06 30.78 -15.41
CA GLY A 480 -30.93 32.22 -15.21
C GLY A 480 -29.54 32.77 -15.57
N ASP A 481 -29.35 33.14 -16.85
CA ASP A 481 -28.25 33.87 -17.51
C ASP A 481 -26.81 33.79 -16.93
N ARG A 482 -26.48 32.71 -16.21
CA ARG A 482 -25.22 32.53 -15.50
C ARG A 482 -24.47 31.32 -16.02
N VAL A 483 -23.15 31.45 -16.03
CA VAL A 483 -22.20 30.43 -16.47
C VAL A 483 -21.21 30.14 -15.34
N ILE A 484 -21.07 28.88 -14.97
CA ILE A 484 -20.02 28.37 -14.07
C ILE A 484 -18.79 28.04 -14.92
N ILE A 485 -17.68 28.72 -14.66
CA ILE A 485 -16.45 28.51 -15.43
C ILE A 485 -15.70 27.29 -14.90
N ALA A 486 -15.26 26.39 -15.78
CA ALA A 486 -14.50 25.21 -15.38
C ALA A 486 -13.21 25.61 -14.64
N LYS A 487 -12.81 24.82 -13.63
CA LYS A 487 -11.66 25.14 -12.76
C LYS A 487 -10.36 25.33 -13.55
N TRP A 488 -10.13 24.51 -14.59
CA TRP A 488 -8.94 24.59 -15.42
C TRP A 488 -8.96 25.85 -16.31
N VAL A 489 -10.13 26.26 -16.81
CA VAL A 489 -10.28 27.51 -17.56
C VAL A 489 -9.94 28.72 -16.71
N ARG A 490 -10.41 28.76 -15.46
CA ARG A 490 -10.06 29.84 -14.52
C ARG A 490 -8.55 29.97 -14.31
N ARG A 491 -7.84 28.84 -14.23
CA ARG A 491 -6.38 28.82 -14.14
C ARG A 491 -5.73 29.29 -15.45
N LEU A 492 -6.25 28.85 -16.58
CA LEU A 492 -5.74 29.20 -17.91
C LEU A 492 -5.86 30.70 -18.21
N THR A 493 -6.98 31.31 -17.83
CA THR A 493 -7.27 32.73 -18.10
C THR A 493 -6.91 33.66 -16.94
N ASN A 494 -6.41 33.12 -15.82
CA ASN A 494 -6.18 33.85 -14.56
C ASN A 494 -7.44 34.57 -14.04
N TRP A 495 -8.60 33.93 -14.19
CA TRP A 495 -9.90 34.48 -13.80
C TRP A 495 -10.32 34.01 -12.41
N ASN A 496 -10.54 34.95 -11.49
CA ASN A 496 -10.81 34.63 -10.08
C ASN A 496 -12.28 34.22 -9.81
N GLY A 497 -13.24 34.66 -10.63
CA GLY A 497 -14.67 34.39 -10.41
C GLY A 497 -15.08 32.97 -10.77
N ARG A 498 -15.78 32.26 -9.88
CA ARG A 498 -16.34 30.92 -10.18
C ARG A 498 -17.51 30.97 -11.17
N GLN A 499 -18.28 32.05 -11.14
CA GLN A 499 -19.50 32.25 -11.92
C GLN A 499 -19.51 33.64 -12.54
N THR A 500 -20.13 33.77 -13.70
CA THR A 500 -20.28 35.04 -14.43
C THR A 500 -21.57 35.07 -15.23
N SER A 501 -21.99 36.22 -15.77
CA SER A 501 -23.11 36.30 -16.71
C SER A 501 -22.71 35.77 -18.09
N ALA A 502 -23.68 35.34 -18.91
CA ALA A 502 -23.40 34.88 -20.27
C ALA A 502 -22.76 35.98 -21.14
N ALA A 503 -23.15 37.25 -20.93
CA ALA A 503 -22.55 38.39 -21.61
C ALA A 503 -21.05 38.54 -21.28
N VAL A 504 -20.67 38.48 -20.00
CA VAL A 504 -19.26 38.59 -19.58
C VAL A 504 -18.45 37.37 -20.04
N TRP A 505 -19.07 36.18 -20.07
CA TRP A 505 -18.44 35.01 -20.68
C TRP A 505 -18.10 35.26 -22.16
N ALA A 506 -19.07 35.72 -22.95
CA ALA A 506 -18.92 35.92 -24.39
C ALA A 506 -17.92 37.05 -24.73
N GLU A 507 -17.97 38.18 -24.03
CA GLU A 507 -17.16 39.35 -24.34
C GLU A 507 -15.73 39.29 -23.80
N LYS A 508 -15.53 38.66 -22.63
CA LYS A 508 -14.24 38.73 -21.91
C LYS A 508 -13.54 37.38 -21.81
N ILE A 509 -14.24 36.32 -21.43
CA ILE A 509 -13.58 35.05 -21.06
C ILE A 509 -13.37 34.17 -22.29
N ALA A 510 -14.35 34.04 -23.18
CA ALA A 510 -14.26 33.22 -24.38
C ALA A 510 -13.08 33.64 -25.30
N PRO A 511 -12.85 34.94 -25.59
CA PRO A 511 -11.67 35.36 -26.37
C PRO A 511 -10.34 35.07 -25.67
N LEU A 512 -10.29 35.16 -24.33
CA LEU A 512 -9.09 34.80 -23.55
C LEU A 512 -8.81 33.30 -23.64
N VAL A 513 -9.85 32.46 -23.57
CA VAL A 513 -9.72 31.00 -23.74
C VAL A 513 -9.18 30.67 -25.12
N GLU A 514 -9.73 31.27 -26.18
CA GLU A 514 -9.27 31.08 -27.55
C GLU A 514 -7.79 31.43 -27.71
N ARG A 515 -7.37 32.61 -27.23
CA ARG A 515 -5.97 33.05 -27.30
C ARG A 515 -5.03 32.10 -26.55
N ARG A 516 -5.39 31.70 -25.33
CA ARG A 516 -4.56 30.81 -24.49
C ARG A 516 -4.46 29.39 -25.06
N LEU A 517 -5.54 28.86 -25.62
CA LEU A 517 -5.53 27.56 -26.28
C LEU A 517 -4.65 27.55 -27.54
N LYS A 518 -4.64 28.66 -28.29
CA LYS A 518 -3.71 28.86 -29.42
C LYS A 518 -2.24 28.90 -28.95
N GLU A 519 -1.94 29.61 -27.86
CA GLU A 519 -0.59 29.64 -27.25
C GLU A 519 -0.11 28.25 -26.80
N GLN A 520 -1.03 27.36 -26.39
CA GLN A 520 -0.73 25.99 -25.96
C GLN A 520 -0.64 24.96 -27.10
N GLY A 521 -0.75 25.38 -28.36
CA GLY A 521 -0.68 24.48 -29.52
C GLY A 521 -1.95 23.66 -29.76
N THR A 522 -3.09 24.07 -29.21
CA THR A 522 -4.41 23.47 -29.46
C THR A 522 -5.41 24.55 -29.85
N PRO A 523 -5.30 25.15 -31.05
CA PRO A 523 -6.13 26.27 -31.43
C PRO A 523 -7.63 25.90 -31.42
N LEU A 524 -8.45 26.82 -30.92
CA LEU A 524 -9.90 26.68 -30.91
C LEU A 524 -10.42 26.71 -32.35
N VAL A 525 -11.24 25.73 -32.70
CA VAL A 525 -11.98 25.71 -33.97
C VAL A 525 -13.30 26.45 -33.81
N ARG A 526 -14.07 26.11 -32.76
CA ARG A 526 -15.31 26.79 -32.39
C ARG A 526 -15.74 26.42 -30.97
N PHE A 527 -16.60 27.25 -30.38
CA PHE A 527 -17.40 26.83 -29.24
C PHE A 527 -18.63 26.04 -29.71
N ALA A 528 -19.09 25.11 -28.88
CA ALA A 528 -20.30 24.34 -29.11
C ALA A 528 -21.08 24.22 -27.80
N ASP A 529 -22.40 24.36 -27.87
CA ASP A 529 -23.29 24.09 -26.75
C ASP A 529 -23.72 22.62 -26.77
N ALA A 530 -23.60 21.94 -25.62
CA ALA A 530 -24.02 20.56 -25.42
C ALA A 530 -24.77 20.44 -24.09
N ASP A 531 -26.09 20.29 -24.14
CA ASP A 531 -27.01 20.31 -23.00
C ASP A 531 -26.86 21.58 -22.14
N ARG A 532 -26.27 21.46 -20.95
CA ARG A 532 -25.95 22.55 -20.03
C ARG A 532 -24.46 22.87 -20.00
N ARG A 533 -23.69 22.47 -21.02
CA ARG A 533 -22.23 22.66 -21.09
C ARG A 533 -21.84 23.49 -22.30
N ILE A 534 -20.85 24.34 -22.10
CA ILE A 534 -20.12 25.04 -23.15
C ILE A 534 -18.84 24.24 -23.40
N LEU A 535 -18.68 23.75 -24.63
CA LEU A 535 -17.52 22.99 -25.08
C LEU A 535 -16.64 23.85 -25.99
N ALA A 536 -15.32 23.78 -25.79
CA ALA A 536 -14.34 24.25 -26.76
C ALA A 536 -13.93 23.06 -27.64
N LEU A 537 -14.19 23.17 -28.94
CA LEU A 537 -13.70 22.22 -29.94
C LEU A 537 -12.34 22.69 -30.42
N VAL A 538 -11.28 21.94 -30.13
CA VAL A 538 -9.89 22.32 -30.42
C VAL A 538 -9.28 21.40 -31.48
N SER A 539 -8.42 21.98 -32.32
CA SER A 539 -7.62 21.26 -33.29
C SER A 539 -6.44 20.56 -32.62
N LEU A 540 -6.10 19.37 -33.11
CA LEU A 540 -4.90 18.62 -32.71
C LEU A 540 -3.72 18.84 -33.67
N ALA A 541 -3.88 19.66 -34.71
CA ALA A 541 -2.91 19.82 -35.80
C ALA A 541 -1.47 20.14 -35.34
N ASP A 542 -1.34 20.97 -34.30
CA ASP A 542 -0.04 21.42 -33.78
C ASP A 542 0.44 20.61 -32.55
N VAL A 543 -0.36 19.64 -32.08
CA VAL A 543 0.06 18.72 -31.01
C VAL A 543 1.08 17.74 -31.57
N THR A 544 2.23 17.60 -30.89
CA THR A 544 3.27 16.68 -31.36
C THR A 544 2.94 15.24 -31.06
N MET A 545 3.33 14.36 -31.98
CA MET A 545 3.28 12.92 -31.85
C MET A 545 4.69 12.36 -32.01
N ARG A 546 5.05 11.43 -31.13
CA ARG A 546 6.32 10.70 -31.21
C ARG A 546 6.20 9.55 -32.21
N VAL A 547 6.70 9.76 -33.42
CA VAL A 547 6.61 8.80 -34.55
C VAL A 547 7.96 8.60 -35.24
N PRO A 548 8.21 7.46 -35.89
CA PRO A 548 9.37 7.31 -36.76
C PRO A 548 9.22 8.20 -37.99
N VAL A 549 10.34 8.81 -38.40
CA VAL A 549 10.44 9.54 -39.67
C VAL A 549 11.27 8.67 -40.59
N ASP A 550 10.68 8.28 -41.72
CA ASP A 550 11.34 7.39 -42.66
C ASP A 550 12.50 8.08 -43.38
N ARG A 551 13.28 7.31 -44.16
CA ARG A 551 14.41 7.87 -44.92
C ARG A 551 14.01 8.93 -45.96
N ALA A 552 12.75 8.99 -46.36
CA ALA A 552 12.21 9.98 -47.28
C ALA A 552 11.72 11.26 -46.56
N GLY A 553 11.83 11.30 -45.23
CA GLY A 553 11.42 12.44 -44.41
C GLY A 553 9.93 12.44 -44.01
N VAL A 554 9.20 11.35 -44.26
CA VAL A 554 7.77 11.24 -43.94
C VAL A 554 7.58 10.65 -42.55
N ALA A 555 6.83 11.36 -41.70
CA ALA A 555 6.49 10.92 -40.36
C ALA A 555 5.31 9.93 -40.40
N LEU A 556 5.53 8.68 -40.01
CA LEU A 556 4.56 7.60 -40.19
C LEU A 556 4.02 7.08 -38.85
N TRP A 557 2.70 7.14 -38.70
CA TRP A 557 1.98 6.48 -37.62
C TRP A 557 1.60 5.06 -38.02
N ARG A 558 1.75 4.11 -37.08
CA ARG A 558 1.39 2.71 -37.27
C ARG A 558 0.40 2.27 -36.18
N HIS A 559 -0.67 1.61 -36.60
CA HIS A 559 -1.57 0.92 -35.69
C HIS A 559 -0.81 -0.22 -34.99
N ARG A 560 -0.92 -0.31 -33.66
CA ARG A 560 -0.30 -1.40 -32.89
C ARG A 560 -0.99 -2.73 -33.13
#